data_AF-A0A1A8B5G3-F1
#
_entry.id   AF-A0A1A8B5G3-F1
#
_cell.length_a   1.000
_cell.length_b   1.000
_cell.length_c   1.000
_cell.angle_alpha   90.00
_cell.angle_beta   90.00
_cell.angle_gamma   90.00
#
_symmetry.space_group_name_H-M   'P 1'
#
loop_
_entity.id
_entity.type
_entity.pdbx_description
1 polymer ?
#
loop_
_entity_poly.entity_id
_entity_poly.type
_entity_poly.pdbx_seq_one_letter_code
_entity_poly.pdbx_strand_id
1 'polypeptide(L)'
;GNVGPAAFWLLGYMLTNPEALMAVKQELGQISRTENSGTPLVQRSENTPVFDSVLEETLRLTAAPFITREVVQDKILCMADGQEYLIRKGDRVCLFPFISPQMDPDIYQEPQKFKYDRFLNGDGSVKKDFYKGGKRLKYCTMPWGAGTNGC
;
A
#
# COMPACT_ATOMS: atom_id res chain seq x y z
N GLY A 1 -12.93 -4.21 12.11
CA GLY A 1 -12.12 -5.39 11.77
C GLY A 1 -11.86 -5.37 10.28
N ASN A 2 -10.61 -5.11 9.87
CA ASN A 2 -10.26 -4.84 8.47
C ASN A 2 -9.67 -6.07 7.75
N VAL A 3 -9.22 -7.08 8.51
CA VAL A 3 -8.55 -8.28 7.99
C VAL A 3 -9.46 -9.10 7.08
N GLY A 4 -10.74 -9.29 7.44
CA GLY A 4 -11.69 -10.05 6.63
C GLY A 4 -11.90 -9.47 5.22
N PRO A 5 -12.29 -8.19 5.09
CA PRO A 5 -12.39 -7.53 3.79
C PRO A 5 -11.08 -7.52 3.00
N ALA A 6 -9.93 -7.32 3.66
CA ALA A 6 -8.63 -7.36 3.00
C ALA A 6 -8.35 -8.75 2.40
N ALA A 7 -8.55 -9.82 3.18
CA ALA A 7 -8.40 -11.20 2.71
C ALA A 7 -9.38 -11.56 1.60
N PHE A 8 -10.63 -11.06 1.67
CA PHE A 8 -11.62 -11.24 0.61
C PHE A 8 -11.11 -10.67 -0.72
N TRP A 9 -10.68 -9.41 -0.75
CA TRP A 9 -10.19 -8.80 -1.98
C TRP A 9 -8.88 -9.41 -2.46
N LEU A 10 -7.99 -9.79 -1.54
CA LEU A 10 -6.74 -10.47 -1.86
C LEU A 10 -6.99 -11.76 -2.64
N LEU A 11 -7.87 -12.62 -2.10
CA LEU A 11 -8.28 -13.86 -2.77
C LEU A 11 -9.03 -13.57 -4.07
N GLY A 12 -9.93 -12.58 -4.07
CA GLY A 12 -10.68 -12.17 -5.26
C GLY A 12 -9.77 -11.76 -6.42
N TYR A 13 -8.76 -10.92 -6.17
CA TYR A 13 -7.78 -10.53 -7.18
C TYR A 13 -6.91 -11.69 -7.64
N MET A 14 -6.42 -12.54 -6.73
CA MET A 14 -5.65 -13.72 -7.15
C MET A 14 -6.47 -14.68 -8.00
N LEU A 15 -7.74 -14.93 -7.66
CA LEU A 15 -8.61 -15.84 -8.42
C LEU A 15 -9.02 -15.29 -9.78
N THR A 16 -9.03 -13.97 -9.95
CA THR A 16 -9.39 -13.31 -11.22
C THR A 16 -8.19 -12.95 -12.09
N ASN A 17 -6.96 -13.13 -11.58
CA ASN A 17 -5.70 -12.87 -12.29
C ASN A 17 -4.79 -14.11 -12.18
N PRO A 18 -4.88 -15.07 -13.13
CA PRO A 18 -4.16 -16.34 -13.06
C PRO A 18 -2.64 -16.17 -12.91
N GLU A 19 -2.03 -15.15 -13.53
CA GLU A 19 -0.60 -14.88 -13.37
C GLU A 19 -0.22 -14.59 -11.91
N ALA A 20 -1.04 -13.84 -11.18
CA ALA A 20 -0.80 -13.50 -9.78
C ALA A 20 -0.86 -14.76 -8.90
N LEU A 21 -1.90 -15.57 -9.09
CA LEU A 21 -2.06 -16.82 -8.33
C LEU A 21 -0.93 -17.81 -8.61
N MET A 22 -0.48 -17.92 -9.86
CA MET A 22 0.65 -18.77 -10.22
C MET A 22 1.94 -18.28 -9.59
N ALA A 23 2.22 -16.98 -9.64
CA ALA A 23 3.43 -16.40 -9.06
C ALA A 23 3.49 -16.61 -7.54
N VAL A 24 2.39 -16.38 -6.82
CA VAL A 24 2.30 -16.63 -5.37
C VAL A 24 2.45 -18.12 -5.05
N LYS A 25 1.78 -19.01 -5.79
CA LYS A 25 1.93 -20.46 -5.59
C LYS A 25 3.37 -20.94 -5.82
N GLN A 26 4.05 -20.36 -6.80
CA GLN A 26 5.44 -20.67 -7.08
C GLN A 26 6.35 -20.22 -5.94
N GLU A 27 6.21 -18.98 -5.45
CA GLU A 27 6.97 -18.45 -4.31
C GLU A 27 6.79 -19.32 -3.06
N LEU A 28 5.53 -19.59 -2.68
CA LEU A 28 5.23 -20.43 -1.51
C LEU A 28 5.68 -21.88 -1.69
N GLY A 29 5.65 -22.41 -2.92
CA GLY A 29 6.14 -23.75 -3.24
C GLY A 29 7.66 -23.88 -3.10
N GLN A 30 8.43 -22.81 -3.40
CA GLN A 30 9.88 -22.80 -3.21
C GLN A 30 10.27 -22.78 -1.73
N ILE A 31 9.52 -22.04 -0.92
CA ILE A 31 9.66 -22.02 0.54
C ILE A 31 9.43 -23.44 1.09
N SER A 32 8.28 -24.04 0.77
CA SER A 32 7.93 -25.37 1.29
C SER A 32 8.93 -26.47 0.93
N ARG A 33 9.61 -26.38 -0.23
CA ARG A 33 10.65 -27.34 -0.64
C ARG A 33 11.98 -27.15 0.10
N THR A 34 12.27 -25.92 0.52
CA THR A 34 13.42 -25.59 1.36
C THR A 34 13.20 -26.10 2.79
N GLU A 35 11.94 -26.26 3.21
CA GLU A 35 11.55 -26.56 4.59
C GLU A 35 11.11 -28.01 4.82
N ASN A 36 12.07 -28.95 4.81
CA ASN A 36 11.85 -30.33 5.31
C ASN A 36 11.79 -30.42 6.86
N SER A 37 11.49 -29.34 7.59
CA SER A 37 11.68 -29.26 9.05
C SER A 37 10.45 -28.82 9.86
N GLY A 38 9.25 -29.31 9.53
CA GLY A 38 8.12 -29.44 10.48
C GLY A 38 7.70 -28.21 11.31
N THR A 39 8.13 -27.01 10.93
CA THR A 39 7.89 -25.76 11.67
C THR A 39 6.72 -25.01 11.01
N PRO A 40 5.76 -24.47 11.78
CA PRO A 40 4.63 -23.76 11.19
C PRO A 40 5.09 -22.46 10.50
N LEU A 41 4.63 -22.25 9.26
CA LEU A 41 4.87 -21.05 8.44
C LEU A 41 4.63 -19.72 9.18
N VAL A 42 3.70 -19.71 10.15
CA VAL A 42 3.30 -18.52 10.92
C VAL A 42 4.42 -17.95 11.81
N GLN A 43 5.48 -18.72 12.11
CA GLN A 43 6.55 -18.30 13.03
C GLN A 43 7.80 -17.74 12.36
N ARG A 44 7.86 -17.67 11.01
CA ARG A 44 9.05 -17.20 10.30
C ARG A 44 8.76 -15.97 9.46
N SER A 45 9.63 -14.97 9.61
CA SER A 45 9.71 -13.79 8.72
C SER A 45 10.30 -14.23 7.38
N GLU A 46 9.52 -14.97 6.59
CA GLU A 46 9.95 -15.44 5.29
C GLU A 46 9.88 -14.32 4.26
N ASN A 47 10.90 -14.28 3.40
CA ASN A 47 10.97 -13.32 2.31
C ASN A 47 9.95 -13.72 1.23
N THR A 48 8.79 -13.06 1.20
CA THR A 48 7.70 -13.33 0.25
C THR A 48 7.37 -12.10 -0.60
N PRO A 49 8.34 -11.56 -1.36
CA PRO A 49 8.17 -10.29 -2.09
C PRO A 49 6.99 -10.30 -3.07
N VAL A 50 6.66 -11.44 -3.69
CA VAL A 50 5.52 -11.56 -4.60
C VAL A 50 4.21 -11.47 -3.82
N PHE A 51 4.06 -12.25 -2.76
CA PHE A 51 2.89 -12.15 -1.88
C PHE A 51 2.73 -10.76 -1.27
N ASP A 52 3.82 -10.16 -0.79
CA ASP A 52 3.84 -8.80 -0.25
C ASP A 52 3.37 -7.78 -1.30
N SER A 53 3.84 -7.88 -2.55
CA SER A 53 3.40 -7.02 -3.65
C SER A 53 1.92 -7.19 -3.98
N VAL A 54 1.42 -8.43 -3.97
CA VAL A 54 -0.02 -8.75 -4.18
C VAL A 54 -0.87 -8.14 -3.06
N LEU A 55 -0.41 -8.24 -1.81
CA LEU A 55 -1.07 -7.65 -0.65
C LEU A 55 -1.09 -6.13 -0.72
N GLU A 56 0.04 -5.50 -1.00
CA GLU A 56 0.15 -4.04 -1.14
C GLU A 56 -0.71 -3.51 -2.30
N GLU A 57 -0.77 -4.21 -3.43
CA GLU A 57 -1.63 -3.84 -4.55
C GLU A 57 -3.12 -3.99 -4.22
N THR A 58 -3.48 -5.07 -3.52
CA THR A 58 -4.84 -5.28 -3.05
C THR A 58 -5.28 -4.13 -2.13
N LEU A 59 -4.41 -3.77 -1.18
CA LEU A 59 -4.69 -2.70 -0.23
C LEU A 59 -4.70 -1.33 -0.89
N ARG A 60 -3.80 -1.06 -1.85
CA ARG A 60 -3.81 0.17 -2.65
C ARG A 60 -5.18 0.40 -3.30
N LEU A 61 -5.79 -0.66 -3.84
CA LEU A 61 -7.08 -0.60 -4.54
C LEU A 61 -8.31 -0.58 -3.64
N THR A 62 -8.20 -0.98 -2.36
CA THR A 62 -9.38 -1.27 -1.53
C THR A 62 -9.39 -0.58 -0.17
N ALA A 63 -8.22 -0.22 0.37
CA ALA A 63 -8.12 0.50 1.62
C ALA A 63 -8.39 1.99 1.38
N ALA A 64 -9.52 2.47 1.91
CA ALA A 64 -9.95 3.86 1.78
C ALA A 64 -10.09 4.57 3.15
N PRO A 65 -9.03 4.64 3.99
CA PRO A 65 -9.12 5.32 5.27
C PRO A 65 -9.14 6.84 5.11
N PHE A 66 -9.90 7.53 5.95
CA PHE A 66 -9.73 8.97 6.16
C PHE A 66 -8.70 9.22 7.26
N ILE A 67 -7.73 10.09 6.99
CA ILE A 67 -6.81 10.58 8.01
C ILE A 67 -7.27 11.99 8.38
N THR A 68 -7.94 12.12 9.53
CA THR A 68 -8.49 13.41 9.96
C THR A 68 -7.81 13.98 11.18
N ARG A 69 -7.72 15.31 11.25
CA ARG A 69 -7.25 16.08 12.41
C ARG A 69 -8.15 17.29 12.62
N GLU A 70 -8.45 17.58 13.88
CA GLU A 70 -9.10 18.83 14.28
C GLU A 70 -8.03 19.89 14.50
N VAL A 71 -8.30 21.10 14.02
CA VAL A 71 -7.40 22.25 14.17
C VAL A 71 -7.73 22.95 15.49
N VAL A 72 -6.91 22.72 16.51
CA VAL A 72 -7.14 23.26 17.87
C VAL A 72 -6.76 24.73 18.02
N GLN A 73 -5.97 25.26 17.09
CA GLN A 73 -5.56 26.66 17.02
C GLN A 73 -5.23 27.03 15.57
N ASP A 74 -5.43 28.31 15.21
CA ASP A 74 -5.05 28.85 13.91
C ASP A 74 -3.57 28.51 13.61
N LYS A 75 -3.30 28.03 12.39
CA LYS A 75 -1.96 27.59 12.02
C LYS A 75 -1.70 27.83 10.52
N ILE A 76 -0.48 28.21 10.20
CA ILE A 76 0.01 28.17 8.82
C ILE A 76 0.51 26.77 8.51
N LEU A 77 -0.06 26.15 7.47
CA LEU A 77 0.38 24.90 6.89
C LEU A 77 1.26 25.20 5.68
N CYS A 78 2.55 24.93 5.81
CA CYS A 78 3.52 25.03 4.71
C CYS A 78 3.51 23.74 3.88
N MET A 79 3.27 23.86 2.58
CA MET A 79 3.22 22.76 1.63
C MET A 79 4.61 22.46 1.03
N ALA A 80 4.76 21.29 0.43
CA ALA A 80 6.04 20.83 -0.12
C ALA A 80 6.55 21.61 -1.35
N ASP A 81 5.69 22.44 -1.96
CA ASP A 81 6.00 23.36 -3.04
C ASP A 81 6.26 24.80 -2.54
N GLY A 82 6.21 25.01 -1.22
CA GLY A 82 6.42 26.31 -0.58
C GLY A 82 5.14 27.15 -0.44
N GLN A 83 3.99 26.69 -0.92
CA GLN A 83 2.72 27.39 -0.68
C GLN A 83 2.33 27.32 0.79
N GLU A 84 1.68 28.36 1.28
CA GLU A 84 1.24 28.47 2.68
C GLU A 84 -0.26 28.67 2.76
N TYR A 85 -0.90 27.94 3.68
CA TYR A 85 -2.34 27.99 3.90
C TYR A 85 -2.64 28.26 5.37
N LEU A 86 -3.47 29.25 5.66
CA LEU A 86 -4.04 29.43 6.99
C LEU A 86 -5.18 28.44 7.20
N ILE A 87 -5.00 27.51 8.13
CA ILE A 87 -6.05 26.63 8.66
C ILE A 87 -6.55 27.21 9.98
N ARG A 88 -7.86 27.37 10.13
CA ARG A 88 -8.47 28.07 11.27
C ARG A 88 -8.79 27.11 12.39
N LYS A 89 -8.78 27.61 13.62
CA LYS A 89 -9.28 26.89 14.78
C LYS A 89 -10.72 26.44 14.54
N GLY A 90 -10.99 25.17 14.82
CA GLY A 90 -12.28 24.53 14.60
C GLY A 90 -12.44 23.88 13.22
N ASP A 91 -11.54 24.15 12.27
CA ASP A 91 -11.52 23.42 11.00
C ASP A 91 -11.16 21.94 11.21
N ARG A 92 -11.61 21.09 10.29
CA ARG A 92 -11.20 19.69 10.22
C ARG A 92 -10.40 19.47 8.94
N VAL A 93 -9.13 19.10 9.09
CA VAL A 93 -8.28 18.69 7.97
C VAL A 93 -8.48 17.20 7.74
N CYS A 94 -8.77 16.83 6.49
CA CYS A 94 -8.93 15.45 6.07
C CYS A 94 -8.00 15.15 4.89
N LEU A 95 -7.11 14.17 5.07
CA LEU A 95 -6.35 13.59 3.97
C LEU A 95 -7.04 12.29 3.56
N PHE A 96 -7.14 12.08 2.25
CA PHE A 96 -7.72 10.87 1.68
C PHE A 96 -6.71 10.16 0.77
N PRO A 97 -5.83 9.30 1.34
CA PRO A 97 -4.77 8.62 0.61
C PRO A 97 -5.25 7.78 -0.57
N PHE A 98 -6.51 7.33 -0.52
CA PHE A 98 -7.13 6.60 -1.62
C PHE A 98 -7.10 7.41 -2.93
N ILE A 99 -7.43 8.71 -2.92
CA ILE A 99 -7.37 9.52 -4.15
C ILE A 99 -5.91 9.72 -4.58
N SER A 100 -5.05 10.14 -3.64
CA SER A 100 -3.62 10.27 -3.86
C SER A 100 -2.90 10.00 -2.53
N PRO A 101 -1.90 9.10 -2.51
CA PRO A 101 -1.20 8.58 -3.68
C PRO A 101 -1.83 7.36 -4.37
N GLN A 102 -2.74 6.62 -3.71
CA GLN A 102 -3.10 5.26 -4.13
C GLN A 102 -3.71 5.17 -5.53
N MET A 103 -4.64 6.04 -5.91
CA MET A 103 -5.33 6.02 -7.20
C MET A 103 -4.83 7.08 -8.19
N ASP A 104 -3.68 7.69 -7.90
CA ASP A 104 -3.13 8.78 -8.69
C ASP A 104 -2.42 8.28 -9.96
N PRO A 105 -2.89 8.67 -11.17
CA PRO A 105 -2.28 8.24 -12.43
C PRO A 105 -0.87 8.81 -12.67
N ASP A 106 -0.48 9.89 -11.99
CA ASP A 106 0.89 10.45 -12.08
C ASP A 106 1.91 9.59 -11.31
N ILE A 107 1.43 8.78 -10.36
CA ILE A 107 2.23 7.88 -9.53
C ILE A 107 2.16 6.45 -10.06
N TYR A 108 0.95 6.02 -10.42
CA TYR A 108 0.64 4.65 -10.79
C TYR A 108 0.02 4.57 -12.18
N GLN A 109 0.76 4.01 -13.14
CA GLN A 109 0.21 3.74 -14.47
C GLN A 109 -0.97 2.77 -14.38
N GLU A 110 -2.10 3.15 -14.96
CA GLU A 110 -3.38 2.42 -14.89
C GLU A 110 -3.75 2.12 -13.42
N PRO A 111 -4.06 3.16 -12.62
CA PRO A 111 -4.23 3.02 -11.18
C PRO A 111 -5.44 2.17 -10.80
N GLN A 112 -6.42 2.04 -11.70
CA GLN A 112 -7.63 1.23 -11.50
C GLN A 112 -7.40 -0.27 -11.74
N LYS A 113 -6.29 -0.67 -12.37
CA LYS A 113 -6.00 -2.07 -12.68
C LYS A 113 -5.20 -2.70 -11.54
N PHE A 114 -5.56 -3.94 -11.20
CA PHE A 114 -4.74 -4.78 -10.35
C PHE A 114 -3.51 -5.26 -11.13
N LYS A 115 -2.32 -4.96 -10.60
CA LYS A 115 -1.03 -5.44 -11.12
C LYS A 115 -0.24 -6.07 -9.98
N TYR A 116 -0.18 -7.39 -9.94
CA TYR A 116 0.38 -8.13 -8.80
C TYR A 116 1.87 -7.81 -8.54
N ASP A 117 2.58 -7.36 -9.56
CA ASP A 117 4.00 -7.02 -9.57
C ASP A 117 4.26 -5.50 -9.44
N ARG A 118 3.23 -4.69 -9.14
CA ARG A 118 3.36 -3.22 -9.08
C ARG A 118 4.43 -2.75 -8.07
N PHE A 119 4.61 -3.53 -7.01
CA PHE A 119 5.59 -3.28 -5.94
C PHE A 119 6.84 -4.16 -6.10
N LEU A 120 7.11 -4.65 -7.31
CA LEU A 120 8.35 -5.34 -7.68
C LEU A 120 9.12 -4.56 -8.76
N ASN A 121 10.44 -4.71 -8.73
CA ASN A 121 11.33 -4.30 -9.81
C ASN A 121 11.44 -5.42 -10.86
N GLY A 122 12.01 -5.12 -12.02
CA GLY A 122 12.18 -6.10 -13.11
C GLY A 122 13.06 -7.30 -12.75
N ASP A 123 13.88 -7.21 -11.69
CA ASP A 123 14.69 -8.29 -11.15
C ASP A 123 13.99 -9.09 -10.04
N GLY A 124 12.74 -8.76 -9.71
CA GLY A 124 11.95 -9.38 -8.65
C GLY A 124 12.22 -8.83 -7.24
N SER A 125 13.10 -7.84 -7.08
CA SER A 125 13.30 -7.16 -5.79
C SER A 125 12.14 -6.22 -5.45
N VAL A 126 11.93 -5.93 -4.16
CA VAL A 126 10.86 -5.03 -3.71
C VAL A 126 11.08 -3.60 -4.22
N LYS A 127 10.11 -3.06 -4.94
CA LYS A 127 10.11 -1.69 -5.43
C LYS A 127 9.58 -0.75 -4.35
N LYS A 128 10.45 0.15 -3.88
CA LYS A 128 10.12 1.16 -2.84
C LYS A 128 10.07 2.58 -3.39
N ASP A 129 10.70 2.83 -4.53
CA ASP A 129 10.82 4.17 -5.10
C ASP A 129 9.64 4.46 -6.03
N PHE A 130 8.76 5.36 -5.59
CA PHE A 130 7.66 5.94 -6.36
C PHE A 130 7.80 7.45 -6.38
N TYR A 131 7.32 8.10 -7.44
CA TYR A 131 7.59 9.51 -7.71
C TYR A 131 6.32 10.25 -8.11
N LYS A 132 6.27 11.55 -7.77
CA LYS A 132 5.29 12.51 -8.31
C LYS A 132 6.00 13.83 -8.57
N GLY A 133 5.81 14.43 -9.75
CA GLY A 133 6.46 15.71 -10.11
C GLY A 133 7.99 15.66 -9.96
N GLY A 134 8.62 14.53 -10.31
CA GLY A 134 10.07 14.34 -10.21
C GLY A 134 10.62 14.16 -8.79
N LYS A 135 9.79 14.20 -7.74
CA LYS A 135 10.21 14.00 -6.35
C LYS A 135 9.82 12.60 -5.87
N ARG A 136 10.74 11.93 -5.16
CA ARG A 136 10.46 10.63 -4.53
C ARG A 136 9.46 10.81 -3.38
N LEU A 137 8.43 9.97 -3.37
CA LEU A 137 7.41 9.95 -2.33
C LEU A 137 7.92 9.24 -1.09
N LYS A 138 7.68 9.84 0.08
CA LYS A 138 7.86 9.16 1.37
C LYS A 138 6.78 8.11 1.63
N TYR A 139 5.55 8.41 1.21
CA TYR A 139 4.39 7.53 1.33
C TYR A 139 3.82 7.30 -0.07
N CYS A 140 4.05 6.11 -0.63
CA CYS A 140 3.48 5.72 -1.93
C CYS A 140 2.10 5.06 -1.79
N THR A 141 1.85 4.42 -0.64
CA THR A 141 0.55 3.86 -0.25
C THR A 141 0.38 4.05 1.26
N MET A 142 -0.86 4.13 1.75
CA MET A 142 -1.15 4.40 3.18
C MET A 142 -2.35 3.61 3.72
N PRO A 143 -2.45 2.29 3.46
CA PRO A 143 -3.61 1.49 3.89
C PRO A 143 -3.70 1.37 5.42
N TRP A 144 -2.56 1.52 6.10
CA TRP A 144 -2.42 1.45 7.55
C TRP A 144 -2.47 2.83 8.23
N GLY A 145 -2.78 3.90 7.48
CA GLY A 145 -2.69 5.28 7.98
C GLY A 145 -1.26 5.80 8.02
N ALA A 146 -1.03 6.87 8.80
CA ALA A 146 0.29 7.44 9.02
C ALA A 146 0.38 8.29 10.29
N GLY A 147 1.62 8.57 10.70
CA GLY A 147 1.91 9.34 11.90
C GLY A 147 1.44 8.62 13.16
N THR A 148 0.96 9.38 14.14
CA THR A 148 0.54 8.86 15.45
C THR A 148 -0.72 7.99 15.42
N ASN A 149 -1.47 7.98 14.31
CA ASN A 149 -2.73 7.24 14.17
C ASN A 149 -2.58 6.12 13.11
N GLY A 150 -1.37 5.57 12.96
CA GLY A 150 -1.15 4.34 12.20
C GLY A 150 -1.70 3.12 12.95
N CYS A 151 -2.11 2.11 12.20
CA CYS A 151 -2.51 0.80 12.74
C CYS A 151 -1.31 0.02 13.30
#